data_AF-A0A7Y6QSK2-F1
#
_entry.id   AF-A0A7Y6QSK2-F1
#
_cell.length_a   1.000
_cell.length_b   1.000
_cell.length_c   1.000
_cell.angle_alpha   90.00
_cell.angle_beta   90.00
_cell.angle_gamma   90.00
#
_symmetry.space_group_name_H-M   'P 1'
#
loop_
_entity.id
_entity.type
_entity.pdbx_description
1 polymer ?
#
loop_
_entity_poly.entity_id
_entity_poly.type
_entity_poly.pdbx_seq_one_letter_code
_entity_poly.pdbx_strand_id
1 'polypeptide(L)'
;MDGKQKPPSSSDSTTSPSSSSPSTLFDARCAYCGEAGLEVRRVTRHFGRNEHLLLIENIPLYHCPHCAADYFSAQTMHEIERIKSQRLTLAVPRSVPIAEFRS
;
A
#
# COMPACT_ATOMS: atom_id res chain seq x y z
N MET A 1 -65.24 -3.62 -18.71
CA MET A 1 -64.08 -2.91 -19.26
C MET A 1 -63.18 -2.58 -18.09
N ASP A 2 -61.96 -3.12 -18.15
CA ASP A 2 -60.76 -2.71 -17.40
C ASP A 2 -60.61 -3.06 -15.91
N GLY A 3 -59.39 -3.53 -15.58
CA GLY A 3 -58.83 -3.60 -14.22
C GLY A 3 -58.77 -5.02 -13.65
N LYS A 4 -57.87 -5.92 -14.07
CA LYS A 4 -56.40 -5.91 -13.94
C LYS A 4 -55.89 -6.10 -12.49
N GLN A 5 -55.26 -7.28 -12.31
CA GLN A 5 -54.12 -7.63 -11.45
C GLN A 5 -54.29 -8.13 -10.01
N LYS A 6 -53.93 -9.43 -9.93
CA LYS A 6 -53.49 -10.32 -8.86
C LYS A 6 -52.36 -9.73 -7.99
N PRO A 7 -52.26 -10.10 -6.69
CA PRO A 7 -51.27 -9.55 -5.76
C PRO A 7 -49.82 -9.94 -6.07
N PRO A 8 -48.82 -9.11 -5.72
CA PRO A 8 -47.42 -9.52 -5.71
C PRO A 8 -47.16 -10.43 -4.51
N SER A 9 -46.68 -11.64 -4.78
CA SER A 9 -46.18 -12.58 -3.76
C SER A 9 -44.89 -13.20 -4.26
N SER A 10 -43.78 -12.55 -3.92
CA SER A 10 -42.43 -13.15 -3.89
C SER A 10 -41.42 -12.13 -3.37
N SER A 11 -41.40 -11.95 -2.05
CA SER A 11 -40.25 -11.42 -1.33
C SER A 11 -39.32 -12.59 -1.01
N ASP A 12 -38.44 -12.93 -1.95
CA ASP A 12 -37.31 -13.82 -1.68
C ASP A 12 -36.14 -12.97 -1.20
N SER A 13 -36.08 -12.82 0.11
CA SER A 13 -34.90 -12.30 0.81
C SER A 13 -33.80 -13.37 0.76
N THR A 14 -32.96 -13.31 -0.27
CA THR A 14 -31.72 -14.09 -0.27
C THR A 14 -30.68 -13.38 0.59
N THR A 15 -30.74 -13.69 1.88
CA THR A 15 -29.68 -13.42 2.86
C THR A 15 -28.47 -14.27 2.47
N SER A 16 -27.48 -13.68 1.80
CA SER A 16 -26.18 -14.33 1.61
C SER A 16 -25.32 -14.15 2.87
N PRO A 17 -24.68 -15.22 3.35
CA PRO A 17 -24.04 -15.25 4.66
C PRO A 17 -22.72 -14.48 4.69
N SER A 18 -22.46 -13.93 5.87
CA SER A 18 -21.18 -13.45 6.35
C SER A 18 -20.17 -14.61 6.35
N SER A 19 -19.02 -14.42 5.70
CA SER A 19 -17.69 -14.90 6.13
C SER A 19 -16.79 -15.08 4.90
N SER A 20 -15.89 -14.13 4.67
CA SER A 20 -14.68 -14.42 3.92
C SER A 20 -13.52 -13.85 4.72
N SER A 21 -12.86 -14.79 5.38
CA SER A 21 -11.58 -14.71 6.06
C SER A 21 -10.65 -13.63 5.50
N PRO A 22 -9.89 -12.91 6.34
CA PRO A 22 -8.79 -12.11 5.82
C PRO A 22 -7.77 -13.08 5.21
N SER A 23 -7.79 -13.19 3.88
CA SER A 23 -6.86 -13.99 3.08
C SER A 23 -5.47 -13.36 3.13
N THR A 24 -4.84 -13.37 4.30
CA THR A 24 -3.38 -13.27 4.36
C THR A 24 -2.85 -14.63 3.98
N LEU A 25 -2.23 -14.74 2.80
CA LEU A 25 -0.96 -15.45 2.57
C LEU A 25 -0.64 -15.42 1.05
N PHE A 26 0.15 -14.42 0.66
CA PHE A 26 1.18 -14.48 -0.39
C PHE A 26 0.82 -15.08 -1.76
N ASP A 27 -0.20 -14.53 -2.42
CA ASP A 27 -0.26 -14.55 -3.88
C ASP A 27 -0.49 -13.13 -4.42
N ALA A 28 0.31 -12.20 -3.89
CA ALA A 28 0.24 -10.81 -4.30
C ALA A 28 0.75 -10.73 -5.75
N ARG A 29 -0.20 -10.57 -6.67
CA ARG A 29 0.06 -10.32 -8.08
C ARG A 29 0.58 -8.90 -8.28
N CYS A 30 1.50 -8.75 -9.21
CA CYS A 30 2.01 -7.45 -9.60
C CYS A 30 0.88 -6.56 -10.12
N ALA A 31 0.75 -5.35 -9.58
CA ALA A 31 -0.26 -4.38 -10.02
C ALA A 31 0.00 -3.87 -11.46
N TYR A 32 1.22 -4.07 -11.99
CA TYR A 32 1.63 -3.60 -13.31
C TYR A 32 1.54 -4.69 -14.39
N CYS A 33 1.98 -5.92 -14.12
CA CYS A 33 1.98 -7.00 -15.12
C CYS A 33 1.07 -8.20 -14.77
N GLY A 34 0.49 -8.25 -13.57
CA GLY A 34 -0.43 -9.32 -13.16
C GLY A 34 0.21 -10.66 -12.76
N GLU A 35 1.53 -10.81 -12.95
CA GLU A 35 2.29 -12.00 -12.55
C GLU A 35 2.36 -12.15 -11.03
N ALA A 36 2.32 -13.38 -10.55
CA ALA A 36 2.50 -13.73 -9.15
C ALA A 36 3.97 -13.60 -8.71
N GLY A 37 4.25 -13.79 -7.42
CA GLY A 37 5.63 -13.82 -6.91
C GLY A 37 6.24 -12.45 -6.63
N LEU A 38 5.45 -11.49 -6.13
CA LEU A 38 6.00 -10.25 -5.60
C LEU A 38 6.93 -10.52 -4.41
N GLU A 39 8.12 -9.92 -4.44
CA GLU A 39 9.07 -9.90 -3.34
C GLU A 39 8.85 -8.66 -2.47
N VAL A 40 9.02 -8.78 -1.16
CA VAL A 40 9.09 -7.62 -0.26
C VAL A 40 10.54 -7.36 0.12
N ARG A 41 11.07 -6.21 -0.32
CA ARG A 41 12.41 -5.74 0.05
C ARG A 41 12.31 -4.67 1.13
N ARG A 42 13.34 -4.60 1.97
CA ARG A 42 13.50 -3.51 2.95
C ARG A 42 14.46 -2.49 2.38
N VAL A 43 13.99 -1.25 2.21
CA VAL A 43 14.79 -0.18 1.63
C VAL A 43 14.89 1.02 2.57
N THR A 44 15.93 1.81 2.37
CA THR A 44 16.07 3.13 2.97
C THR A 44 15.79 4.18 1.91
N ARG A 45 14.92 5.15 2.22
CA ARG A 45 14.64 6.29 1.34
C ARG A 45 14.97 7.58 2.08
N HIS A 46 15.51 8.54 1.33
CA HIS A 46 15.70 9.90 1.81
C HIS A 46 14.53 10.77 1.37
N PHE A 47 14.16 11.72 2.22
CA PHE A 47 13.13 12.72 1.95
C PHE A 47 13.65 14.10 2.31
N GLY A 48 13.28 15.11 1.53
CA GLY A 48 13.82 16.45 1.68
C GLY A 48 15.29 16.55 1.25
N ARG A 49 15.92 17.68 1.54
CA ARG A 49 17.31 18.00 1.21
C ARG A 49 17.90 18.88 2.32
N ASN A 50 19.23 18.96 2.40
CA ASN A 50 19.96 19.84 3.33
C ASN A 50 19.48 19.66 4.79
N GLU A 51 19.17 20.75 5.48
CA GLU A 51 18.70 20.78 6.88
C GLU A 51 17.36 20.06 7.12
N HIS A 52 16.66 19.69 6.05
CA HIS A 52 15.40 18.95 6.12
C HIS A 52 15.53 17.50 5.65
N LEU A 53 16.76 17.01 5.45
CA LEU A 53 17.01 15.62 5.08
C LEU A 53 16.51 14.69 6.18
N LEU A 54 15.65 13.76 5.80
CA LEU A 54 15.13 12.69 6.64
C LEU A 54 15.40 11.35 5.97
N LEU A 55 16.09 10.45 6.67
CA LEU A 55 16.26 9.07 6.26
C LEU A 55 15.24 8.21 7.00
N ILE A 56 14.46 7.44 6.25
CA ILE A 56 13.56 6.43 6.80
C ILE A 56 14.08 5.07 6.34
N GLU A 57 14.45 4.24 7.31
CA GLU A 57 15.03 2.91 7.09
C GLU A 57 13.93 1.83 7.13
N ASN A 58 14.24 0.64 6.61
CA ASN A 58 13.40 -0.55 6.71
C ASN A 58 11.97 -0.40 6.13
N ILE A 59 11.79 0.48 5.15
CA ILE A 59 10.53 0.65 4.45
C ILE A 59 10.25 -0.61 3.61
N PRO A 60 9.09 -1.27 3.76
CA PRO A 60 8.72 -2.41 2.92
C PRO A 60 8.34 -1.95 1.51
N LEU A 61 9.08 -2.42 0.52
CA LEU A 61 8.89 -2.16 -0.92
C LEU A 61 8.49 -3.47 -1.61
N TYR A 62 7.43 -3.44 -2.42
CA TYR A 62 7.12 -4.53 -3.34
C TYR A 62 7.99 -4.44 -4.58
N HIS A 63 8.67 -5.53 -4.91
CA HIS A 63 9.48 -5.69 -6.12
C HIS A 63 8.93 -6.84 -6.96
N CYS A 64 8.69 -6.59 -8.24
CA CYS A 64 8.32 -7.62 -9.19
C CYS A 64 9.53 -8.09 -10.01
N PRO A 65 9.96 -9.35 -9.91
CA PRO A 65 11.09 -9.86 -10.68
C PRO A 65 10.79 -10.00 -12.18
N HIS A 66 9.51 -9.99 -12.58
CA HIS A 66 9.09 -10.19 -13.97
C HIS A 66 9.14 -8.91 -14.81
N CYS A 67 8.76 -7.75 -14.24
CA CYS A 67 8.70 -6.48 -14.96
C CYS A 67 9.55 -5.36 -14.34
N ALA A 68 10.30 -5.67 -13.28
CA ALA A 68 11.14 -4.73 -12.52
C ALA A 68 10.38 -3.55 -11.88
N ALA A 69 9.05 -3.67 -11.74
CA ALA A 69 8.27 -2.67 -11.02
C ALA A 69 8.58 -2.71 -9.53
N ASP A 70 8.82 -1.52 -8.97
CA ASP A 70 9.05 -1.27 -7.56
C ASP A 70 7.99 -0.29 -7.04
N TYR A 71 7.22 -0.67 -6.03
CA TYR A 71 6.17 0.18 -5.49
C TYR A 71 5.88 -0.07 -4.00
N PHE A 72 5.34 0.96 -3.36
CA PHE A 72 4.90 0.89 -1.97
C PHE A 72 3.40 0.60 -1.89
N SER A 73 2.95 -0.07 -0.83
CA SER A 73 1.52 -0.17 -0.54
C SER A 73 0.96 1.18 -0.08
N ALA A 74 -0.38 1.33 -0.18
CA ALA A 74 -1.08 2.46 0.41
C ALA A 74 -0.80 2.59 1.92
N GLN A 75 -0.77 1.47 2.66
CA GLN A 75 -0.44 1.46 4.08
C GLN A 75 0.99 1.98 4.34
N THR A 76 1.97 1.50 3.55
CA THR A 76 3.36 1.95 3.64
C THR A 76 3.47 3.45 3.37
N MET A 77 2.77 3.96 2.35
CA MET A 77 2.77 5.37 1.99
C MET A 77 2.19 6.25 3.09
N HIS A 78 1.03 5.86 3.67
CA HIS A 78 0.46 6.57 4.81
C HIS A 78 1.39 6.60 6.02
N GLU A 79 2.10 5.50 6.29
CA GLU A 79 3.06 5.47 7.39
C GLU A 79 4.29 6.35 7.12
N ILE A 80 4.79 6.40 5.88
CA ILE A 80 5.84 7.35 5.48
C ILE A 80 5.37 8.79 5.71
N GLU A 81 4.13 9.12 5.36
CA GLU A 81 3.56 10.46 5.58
C GLU A 81 3.42 10.80 7.07
N ARG A 82 2.97 9.84 7.89
CA ARG A 82 2.94 9.98 9.35
C ARG A 82 4.33 10.25 9.91
N ILE A 83 5.35 9.51 9.47
CA ILE A 83 6.74 9.72 9.91
C ILE A 83 7.24 11.11 9.48
N LYS A 84 6.97 11.53 8.24
CA LYS A 84 7.36 12.86 7.74
C LYS A 84 6.73 13.99 8.56
N SER A 85 5.44 13.90 8.87
CA SER A 85 4.71 14.93 9.64
C SER A 85 5.14 14.98 11.10
N GLN A 86 5.50 13.83 11.70
CA GLN A 86 5.90 13.70 13.10
C GLN A 86 7.43 13.53 13.25
N ARG A 87 8.22 14.03 12.28
CA ARG A 87 9.67 13.79 12.24
C ARG A 87 10.42 14.26 13.48
N LEU A 88 9.96 15.34 14.14
CA LEU A 88 10.61 15.89 15.33
C LEU A 88 10.49 14.97 16.55
N THR A 89 9.47 14.11 16.60
CA THR A 89 9.23 13.19 17.72
C THR A 89 9.67 11.76 17.39
N LEU A 90 9.60 11.35 16.12
CA LEU A 90 9.90 9.98 15.70
C LEU A 90 11.33 9.77 15.22
N ALA A 91 11.99 10.80 14.67
CA ALA A 91 13.33 10.65 14.15
C ALA A 91 14.37 10.78 15.28
N VAL A 92 15.38 9.91 15.24
CA VAL A 92 16.57 10.03 16.09
C VAL A 92 17.63 10.82 15.33
N PRO A 93 18.09 11.98 15.84
CA PRO A 93 19.13 12.76 15.18
C PRO A 93 20.42 11.94 15.03
N ARG A 94 20.98 11.92 13.82
CA ARG A 94 22.28 11.30 13.52
C ARG A 94 23.04 12.18 12.53
N SER A 95 24.35 12.29 12.72
CA SER A 95 25.23 12.92 11.71
C SER A 95 25.44 11.93 10.57
N VAL A 96 25.12 12.33 9.34
CA VAL A 96 25.27 11.51 8.14
C VAL A 96 26.08 12.31 7.11
N PRO A 97 27.25 11.82 6.67
CA PRO A 97 28.01 12.48 5.61
C PRO A 97 27.25 12.41 4.28
N ILE A 98 27.17 13.55 3.58
CA ILE A 98 26.50 13.68 2.29
C ILE A 98 27.53 14.13 1.26
N ALA A 99 27.57 13.44 0.12
CA ALA A 99 28.38 13.83 -1.02
C ALA A 99 27.48 14.41 -2.12
N GLU A 100 27.95 15.48 -2.77
CA GLU A 100 27.32 15.99 -3.99
C GLU A 100 28.02 15.38 -5.21
N PHE A 101 27.21 14.91 -6.16
CA PHE A 101 27.73 14.45 -7.44
C PHE A 101 28.19 15.66 -8.28
N ARG A 102 29.46 15.66 -8.70
CA ARG A 102 30.03 16.68 -9.60
C ARG A 102 30.49 15.97 -10.88
N SER A 103 29.91 16.36 -12.02
CA SER A 103 30.26 15.91 -13.38
C SER A 103 30.92 17.02 -14.16
#